data_AF-A0A1V5LB07-F1
#
_entry.id   AF-A0A1V5LB07-F1
#
_cell.length_a   1.000
_cell.length_b   1.000
_cell.length_c   1.000
_cell.angle_alpha   90.00
_cell.angle_beta   90.00
_cell.angle_gamma   90.00
#
_symmetry.space_group_name_H-M   'P 1'
#
loop_
_entity.id
_entity.type
_entity.pdbx_description
1 polymer ?
#
loop_
_entity_poly.entity_id
_entity_poly.type
_entity_poly.pdbx_seq_one_letter_code
_entity_poly.pdbx_strand_id
1 'polypeptide(L)'
;MGAQLAQKARLYGCTIEELPLLYPYQYIHKLFPAITETVSFLGLASAWKGPYKGLQMVYTGGINRDNLAAAAAFDRSGIFCGSALTKAAPDRAGMRSEGEKWLALLAEKNQE
;
A
#
# COMPACT_ATOMS: atom_id res chain seq x y z
N MET A 1 9.34 -11.59 1.92
CA MET A 1 8.17 -11.49 1.03
C MET A 1 7.93 -12.80 0.24
N GLY A 2 8.88 -13.29 -0.56
CA GLY A 2 8.68 -14.50 -1.38
C GLY A 2 8.18 -15.75 -0.63
N ALA A 3 8.76 -16.06 0.53
CA ALA A 3 8.30 -17.18 1.37
C ALA A 3 6.85 -17.04 1.83
N GLN A 4 6.37 -15.81 2.07
CA GLN A 4 4.99 -15.56 2.48
C GLN A 4 4.02 -15.77 1.31
N LEU A 5 4.35 -15.29 0.10
CA LEU A 5 3.54 -15.56 -1.08
C LEU A 5 3.49 -17.06 -1.40
N ALA A 6 4.62 -17.76 -1.27
CA ALA A 6 4.70 -19.21 -1.39
C ALA A 6 3.79 -19.93 -0.38
N GLN A 7 3.79 -19.48 0.87
CA GLN A 7 2.92 -20.04 1.91
C GLN A 7 1.44 -19.77 1.60
N LYS A 8 1.08 -18.56 1.16
CA LYS A 8 -0.29 -18.25 0.73
C LYS A 8 -0.72 -19.18 -0.40
N ALA A 9 0.08 -19.29 -1.47
CA ALA A 9 -0.21 -20.17 -2.60
C ALA A 9 -0.50 -21.62 -2.14
N ARG A 10 0.35 -22.17 -1.28
CA ARG A 10 0.13 -23.51 -0.68
C ARG A 10 -1.17 -23.62 0.11
N LEU A 11 -1.52 -22.62 0.92
CA LEU A 11 -2.78 -22.61 1.69
C LEU A 11 -4.02 -22.59 0.79
N TYR A 12 -3.90 -21.98 -0.39
CA TYR A 12 -4.96 -21.90 -1.38
C TYR A 12 -4.91 -23.03 -2.42
N GLY A 13 -4.01 -24.01 -2.26
CA GLY A 13 -3.88 -25.16 -3.14
C GLY A 13 -3.39 -24.84 -4.55
N CYS A 14 -2.63 -23.76 -4.74
CA CYS A 14 -2.10 -23.33 -6.04
C CYS A 14 -0.59 -23.05 -5.99
N THR A 15 0.02 -22.79 -7.15
CA THR A 15 1.38 -22.28 -7.27
C THR A 15 1.44 -20.76 -7.03
N ILE A 16 2.65 -20.22 -6.90
CA ILE A 16 2.84 -18.76 -6.75
C ILE A 16 2.42 -18.03 -8.02
N GLU A 17 2.67 -18.64 -9.17
CA GLU A 17 2.35 -18.14 -10.50
C GLU A 17 0.84 -18.13 -10.75
N GLU A 18 0.11 -19.09 -10.18
CA GLU A 18 -1.35 -19.17 -10.23
C GLU A 18 -2.04 -18.24 -9.23
N LEU A 19 -1.40 -17.93 -8.10
CA LEU A 19 -1.96 -17.09 -7.05
C LEU A 19 -2.53 -15.75 -7.55
N PRO A 20 -1.85 -14.94 -8.39
CA PRO A 20 -2.41 -13.70 -8.90
C PRO A 20 -3.61 -13.91 -9.86
N LEU A 21 -3.73 -15.07 -10.48
CA LEU A 21 -4.79 -15.38 -11.45
C LEU A 21 -6.05 -15.89 -10.75
N LEU A 22 -5.87 -16.84 -9.82
CA LEU A 22 -6.96 -17.51 -9.12
C LEU A 22 -7.44 -16.72 -7.89
N TYR A 23 -6.52 -16.06 -7.19
CA TYR A 23 -6.78 -15.36 -5.94
C TYR A 23 -6.07 -13.99 -5.90
N PRO A 24 -6.40 -13.05 -6.81
CA PRO A 24 -5.73 -11.75 -6.93
C PRO A 24 -5.75 -10.95 -5.62
N TYR A 25 -6.79 -11.11 -4.80
CA TYR A 25 -6.92 -10.48 -3.48
C TYR A 25 -5.91 -11.00 -2.44
N GLN A 26 -5.27 -12.15 -2.69
CA GLN A 26 -4.18 -12.69 -1.87
C GLN A 26 -2.79 -12.32 -2.39
N TYR A 27 -2.69 -11.90 -3.65
CA TYR A 27 -1.47 -11.40 -4.29
C TYR A 27 -1.19 -9.94 -3.90
N ILE A 28 -1.20 -9.73 -2.59
CA ILE A 28 -1.03 -8.46 -1.90
C ILE A 28 -0.03 -8.62 -0.76
N HIS A 29 0.82 -7.62 -0.54
CA HIS A 29 1.81 -7.63 0.53
C HIS A 29 1.88 -6.30 1.28
N LYS A 30 1.91 -6.39 2.61
CA LYS A 30 2.02 -5.24 3.50
C LYS A 30 3.49 -4.92 3.74
N LEU A 31 3.89 -3.69 3.43
CA LEU A 31 5.20 -3.13 3.75
C LEU A 31 5.05 -2.29 5.02
N PHE A 32 5.68 -2.72 6.10
CA PHE A 32 5.65 -2.05 7.40
C PHE A 32 7.01 -2.12 8.12
N PRO A 33 7.53 -1.00 8.67
CA PRO A 33 7.05 0.36 8.43
C PRO A 33 7.37 0.79 6.99
N ALA A 34 6.49 1.58 6.36
CA ALA A 34 6.76 2.15 5.05
C ALA A 34 7.69 3.35 5.14
N ILE A 35 7.48 4.19 6.15
CA ILE A 35 8.28 5.36 6.44
C ILE A 35 8.48 5.43 7.95
N THR A 36 9.68 5.81 8.39
CA THR A 36 9.99 6.22 9.76
C THR A 36 10.36 7.70 9.75
N GLU A 37 10.66 8.29 10.90
CA GLU A 37 11.10 9.69 10.97
C GLU A 37 12.37 9.96 10.15
N THR A 38 13.26 8.97 10.02
CA THR A 38 14.58 9.13 9.42
C THR A 38 14.79 8.33 8.15
N VAL A 39 13.93 7.36 7.83
CA VAL A 39 14.15 6.42 6.72
C VAL A 39 12.85 6.17 5.95
N SER A 40 12.95 6.17 4.62
CA SER A 40 11.91 5.70 3.72
C SER A 40 12.24 4.30 3.21
N PHE A 41 11.32 3.34 3.40
CA PHE A 41 11.46 1.96 2.93
C PHE A 41 10.70 1.70 1.63
N LEU A 42 10.15 2.74 0.98
CA LEU A 42 9.38 2.60 -0.26
C LEU A 42 10.17 1.85 -1.34
N GLY A 43 11.50 2.05 -1.40
CA GLY A 43 12.40 1.37 -2.34
C GLY A 43 12.34 -0.17 -2.30
N LEU A 44 12.03 -0.77 -1.14
CA LEU A 44 11.89 -2.23 -1.03
C LEU A 44 10.77 -2.78 -1.92
N ALA A 45 9.70 -2.00 -2.14
CA ALA A 45 8.60 -2.41 -2.99
C ALA A 45 9.05 -2.64 -4.44
N SER A 46 9.98 -1.85 -4.97
CA SER A 46 10.51 -2.06 -6.32
C SER A 46 11.28 -3.38 -6.42
N ALA A 47 12.16 -3.65 -5.46
CA ALA A 47 12.90 -4.92 -5.38
C ALA A 47 11.97 -6.13 -5.28
N TRP A 48 10.82 -5.97 -4.61
CA TRP A 48 9.81 -7.01 -4.45
C TRP A 48 8.94 -7.20 -5.69
N LYS A 49 8.52 -6.11 -6.35
CA LYS A 49 7.72 -6.18 -7.58
C LYS A 49 8.52 -6.69 -8.80
N GLY A 50 9.85 -6.69 -8.73
CA GLY A 50 10.73 -7.24 -9.76
C GLY A 50 10.42 -8.70 -10.10
N PRO A 51 10.64 -9.65 -9.17
CA PRO A 51 10.33 -11.07 -9.36
C PRO A 51 8.83 -11.41 -9.26
N TYR A 52 8.02 -10.57 -8.63
CA TYR A 52 6.58 -10.80 -8.42
C TYR A 52 5.75 -9.75 -9.17
N LYS A 53 5.66 -9.92 -10.49
CA LYS A 53 4.95 -8.97 -11.38
C LYS A 53 3.48 -8.87 -11.00
N GLY A 54 2.95 -7.65 -10.94
CA GLY A 54 1.57 -7.40 -10.55
C GLY A 54 1.31 -7.46 -9.03
N LEU A 55 2.32 -7.65 -8.19
CA LEU A 55 2.15 -7.67 -6.74
C LEU A 55 1.58 -6.34 -6.24
N GLN A 56 0.44 -6.41 -5.55
CA GLN A 56 -0.18 -5.25 -4.94
C GLN A 56 0.50 -4.93 -3.60
N MET A 57 0.96 -3.69 -3.44
CA MET A 57 1.61 -3.25 -2.20
C MET A 57 0.64 -2.48 -1.31
N VAL A 58 0.70 -2.75 -0.01
CA VAL A 58 0.00 -2.01 1.05
C VAL A 58 1.03 -1.35 1.94
N TYR A 59 1.22 -0.05 1.79
CA TYR A 59 2.17 0.75 2.57
C TYR A 59 1.55 1.14 3.91
N THR A 60 2.16 0.72 5.00
CA THR A 60 1.65 0.98 6.36
C THR A 60 2.76 1.47 7.28
N GLY A 61 2.42 2.37 8.20
CA GLY A 61 3.39 2.94 9.14
C GLY A 61 4.14 4.10 8.52
N GLY A 62 4.01 5.28 9.15
CA GLY A 62 4.64 6.53 8.71
C GLY A 62 3.95 7.28 7.57
N ILE A 63 2.95 6.70 6.90
CA ILE A 63 2.15 7.41 5.89
C ILE A 63 1.30 8.49 6.56
N ASN A 64 1.37 9.72 6.04
CA ASN A 64 0.61 10.89 6.47
C ASN A 64 0.34 11.82 5.27
N ARG A 65 -0.36 12.94 5.50
CA ARG A 65 -0.74 13.87 4.44
C ARG A 65 0.48 14.46 3.72
N ASP A 66 1.55 14.74 4.46
CA ASP A 66 2.72 15.46 3.96
C ASP A 66 3.58 14.58 3.02
N ASN A 67 3.51 13.26 3.18
CA ASN A 67 4.27 12.31 2.35
C ASN A 67 3.43 11.46 1.39
N LEU A 68 2.09 11.55 1.46
CA LEU A 68 1.19 10.73 0.64
C LEU A 68 1.42 10.93 -0.86
N ALA A 69 1.54 12.18 -1.33
CA ALA A 69 1.73 12.48 -2.74
C ALA A 69 3.03 11.86 -3.30
N ALA A 70 4.15 12.02 -2.56
CA ALA A 70 5.43 11.43 -2.94
C ALA A 70 5.39 9.89 -2.94
N ALA A 71 4.73 9.29 -1.93
CA ALA A 71 4.57 7.84 -1.87
C ALA A 71 3.69 7.29 -3.01
N ALA A 72 2.62 8.00 -3.36
CA ALA A 72 1.74 7.66 -4.48
C ALA A 72 2.39 7.86 -5.85
N ALA A 73 3.27 8.86 -5.99
CA ALA A 73 4.08 9.04 -7.20
C ALA A 73 5.10 7.92 -7.38
N PHE A 74 5.72 7.46 -6.29
CA PHE A 74 6.65 6.33 -6.30
C PHE A 74 5.98 5.01 -6.72
N ASP A 75 4.80 4.72 -6.17
CA ASP A 75 4.02 3.53 -6.54
C ASP A 75 2.56 3.90 -6.87
N ARG A 76 2.31 4.11 -8.16
CA ARG A 76 0.98 4.46 -8.67
C ARG A 76 -0.06 3.38 -8.42
N SER A 77 0.29 2.10 -8.29
CA SER A 77 -0.70 1.08 -7.93
C SER A 77 -0.85 0.90 -6.43
N GLY A 78 -0.01 1.53 -5.60
CA GLY A 78 0.05 1.35 -4.16
C GLY A 78 -1.26 1.63 -3.41
N ILE A 79 -1.49 0.85 -2.35
CA ILE A 79 -2.53 1.09 -1.35
C ILE A 79 -1.85 1.69 -0.12
N PHE A 80 -2.35 2.82 0.38
CA PHE A 80 -1.70 3.57 1.46
C PHE A 80 -2.60 3.59 2.70
N CYS A 81 -2.12 3.03 3.82
CA CYS A 81 -2.88 2.99 5.06
C CYS A 81 -2.82 4.34 5.78
N GLY A 82 -3.94 5.06 5.78
CA GLY A 82 -4.08 6.36 6.44
C GLY A 82 -4.53 6.29 7.90
N SER A 83 -3.88 5.50 8.77
CA SER A 83 -4.23 5.51 10.21
C SER A 83 -4.02 6.88 10.88
N ALA A 84 -3.25 7.77 10.24
CA ALA A 84 -3.17 9.18 10.64
C ALA A 84 -4.54 9.90 10.58
N LEU A 85 -5.46 9.45 9.71
CA LEU A 85 -6.83 9.99 9.60
C LEU A 85 -7.65 9.74 10.86
N THR A 86 -7.35 8.68 11.62
CA THR A 86 -8.12 8.32 12.82
C THR A 86 -7.62 9.01 14.08
N LYS A 87 -6.65 9.94 13.99
CA LYS A 87 -6.17 10.70 15.16
C LYS A 87 -7.28 11.51 15.84
N ALA A 88 -8.27 11.96 15.07
CA ALA A 88 -9.45 12.66 15.56
C ALA A 88 -10.69 11.74 15.62
N ALA A 89 -10.53 10.45 15.98
CA ALA A 89 -11.61 9.45 15.96
C ALA A 89 -12.98 9.89 16.55
N PRO A 90 -13.04 10.72 17.61
CA PRO A 90 -14.32 11.22 18.12
C PRO A 90 -15.03 12.20 17.18
N ASP A 91 -14.30 12.92 16.33
CA ASP A 91 -14.83 13.90 15.37
C ASP A 91 -14.96 13.29 13.97
N ARG A 92 -16.14 12.71 13.70
CA ARG A 92 -16.45 12.10 12.40
C ARG A 92 -16.42 13.11 11.24
N ALA A 93 -16.81 14.36 11.48
CA ALA A 93 -16.85 15.38 10.44
C ALA A 93 -15.43 15.82 10.07
N GLY A 94 -14.58 16.04 11.08
CA GLY A 94 -13.15 16.32 10.89
C GLY A 94 -12.42 15.18 10.19
N MET A 95 -12.67 13.92 10.59
CA MET A 95 -12.11 12.75 9.90
C MET A 95 -12.50 12.69 8.42
N ARG A 96 -13.78 12.96 8.11
CA ARG A 96 -14.26 12.96 6.72
C ARG A 96 -13.59 14.07 5.91
N SER A 97 -13.56 15.29 6.44
CA SER A 97 -12.92 16.43 5.78
C SER A 97 -11.43 16.19 5.54
N GLU A 98 -10.73 15.56 6.48
CA GLU A 98 -9.33 15.19 6.30
C GLU A 98 -9.17 14.08 5.25
N GLY A 99 -10.06 13.09 5.24
CA GLY A 99 -10.09 12.04 4.21
C GLY A 99 -10.31 12.60 2.81
N GLU A 100 -11.17 13.61 2.64
CA GLU A 100 -11.40 14.28 1.36
C GLU A 100 -10.13 14.99 0.85
N LYS A 101 -9.33 15.60 1.74
CA LYS A 101 -8.02 16.18 1.37
C LYS A 101 -7.02 15.12 0.92
N TRP A 102 -7.02 13.94 1.54
CA TRP A 102 -6.17 12.82 1.11
C TRP A 102 -6.60 12.31 -0.27
N LEU A 103 -7.90 12.20 -0.52
CA LEU A 103 -8.43 11.81 -1.83
C LEU A 103 -8.04 12.81 -2.92
N ALA A 104 -8.06 14.11 -2.63
CA ALA A 104 -7.62 15.15 -3.58
C ALA A 104 -6.16 14.94 -4.02
N LEU A 105 -5.24 14.70 -3.08
CA LEU A 105 -3.84 14.38 -3.37
C LEU A 105 -3.67 13.13 -4.24
N LEU A 106 -4.60 12.18 -4.15
CA LEU A 106 -4.61 10.95 -4.95
C LEU A 106 -5.38 11.11 -6.28
N ALA A 107 -6.19 12.14 -6.45
CA ALA A 107 -7.01 12.38 -7.65
C ALA A 107 -6.28 13.20 -8.71
N GLU A 108 -5.42 14.14 -8.29
CA GLU A 108 -4.48 14.86 -9.18
C GLU A 108 -3.60 13.90 -10.02
N LYS A 109 -3.42 12.68 -9.52
CA LYS A 109 -2.73 11.54 -10.16
C LYS A 109 -3.39 10.98 -11.44
N ASN A 110 -4.70 11.14 -11.61
CA ASN A 110 -5.44 10.47 -12.70
C ASN A 110 -5.62 11.36 -13.95
N GLN A 111 -5.04 12.56 -13.96
CA GLN A 111 -5.17 13.54 -15.04
C GLN A 111 -3.92 13.65 -15.96
N GLU A 112 -2.88 12.85 -15.73
CA GLU A 112 -1.69 12.68 -16.60
C GLU A 112 -1.60 11.26 -17.17
#